data_AF-A0A9D4F9V5-F1
#
_entry.id   AF-A0A9D4F9V5-F1
#
_cell.length_a   1.000
_cell.length_b   1.000
_cell.length_c   1.000
_cell.angle_alpha   90.00
_cell.angle_beta   90.00
_cell.angle_gamma   90.00
#
_symmetry.space_group_name_H-M   'P 1'
#
loop_
_entity.id
_entity.type
_entity.pdbx_description
1 polymer ?
#
loop_
_entity_poly.entity_id
_entity_poly.type
_entity_poly.pdbx_seq_one_letter_code
_entity_poly.pdbx_strand_id
1 'polypeptide(L)'
;MTKKGQSKQDQDQPKKGQNKGGKKRTKQEASPNSESDQPEKWQVMAESSPTAAEMQPCTVAAAPYAVPPVTQSYNGQYYAPHLQFMTPHRQPIPTNVSKQVRTENQYYLPSPPPPPTTTPPWAAEIMQDIKSIKLSVSKLDKLEKLVEKINARVEKLENDSKAKDVKMSDVENAVQFASSEIEDTKNKIKETSSEIKVITNQYSDIKTSLSDIKTKTDELEAKTNDLESRSMRENLLWPQ
;
A
#
# COMPACT_ATOMS: atom_id res chain seq x y z
N MET A 1 26.50 -33.18 -53.49
CA MET A 1 25.33 -32.26 -53.51
C MET A 1 24.66 -32.31 -52.15
N THR A 2 25.01 -31.43 -51.23
CA THR A 2 24.35 -31.29 -49.92
C THR A 2 24.48 -29.82 -49.52
N LYS A 3 23.33 -29.15 -49.39
CA LYS A 3 23.19 -27.70 -49.25
C LYS A 3 23.62 -27.26 -47.85
N LYS A 4 24.50 -26.25 -47.80
CA LYS A 4 24.79 -25.43 -46.62
C LYS A 4 23.57 -24.57 -46.28
N GLY A 5 23.04 -24.70 -45.07
CA GLY A 5 22.10 -23.75 -44.47
C GLY A 5 22.85 -22.80 -43.55
N GLN A 6 22.93 -21.53 -43.93
CA GLN A 6 23.41 -20.44 -43.08
C GLN A 6 22.26 -20.00 -42.17
N SER A 7 22.42 -20.21 -40.86
CA SER A 7 21.56 -19.60 -39.85
C SER A 7 22.25 -18.32 -39.36
N LYS A 8 21.60 -17.17 -39.60
CA LYS A 8 22.00 -15.87 -39.07
C LYS A 8 21.53 -15.80 -37.61
N GLN A 9 22.47 -15.62 -36.71
CA GLN A 9 22.25 -15.42 -35.29
C GLN A 9 22.31 -13.91 -35.03
N ASP A 10 21.13 -13.28 -34.93
CA ASP A 10 21.00 -11.90 -34.47
C ASP A 10 21.29 -11.87 -32.97
N GLN A 11 22.46 -11.31 -32.62
CA GLN A 11 22.82 -10.97 -31.24
C GLN A 11 22.27 -9.58 -30.92
N ASP A 12 21.13 -9.54 -30.24
CA ASP A 12 20.67 -8.36 -29.51
C ASP A 12 21.54 -8.17 -28.26
N GLN A 13 22.39 -7.13 -28.28
CA GLN A 13 23.11 -6.68 -27.10
C GLN A 13 22.24 -5.70 -26.28
N PRO A 14 22.06 -5.93 -24.96
CA PRO A 14 21.44 -4.93 -24.10
C PRO A 14 22.43 -3.79 -23.80
N LYS A 15 22.05 -2.58 -24.21
CA LYS A 15 22.72 -1.32 -23.86
C LYS A 15 22.78 -1.14 -22.34
N LYS A 16 23.99 -1.21 -21.77
CA LYS A 16 24.28 -0.78 -20.39
C LYS A 16 23.99 0.71 -20.24
N GLY A 17 22.87 1.04 -19.60
CA GLY A 17 22.56 2.38 -19.13
C GLY A 17 23.52 2.79 -18.01
N GLN A 18 24.30 3.83 -18.28
CA GLN A 18 25.13 4.52 -17.31
C GLN A 18 24.25 5.21 -16.26
N ASN A 19 24.19 4.66 -15.05
CA ASN A 19 23.60 5.34 -13.90
C ASN A 19 24.66 6.24 -13.24
N LYS A 20 24.70 7.51 -13.63
CA LYS A 20 25.46 8.57 -12.95
C LYS A 20 24.59 9.16 -11.85
N GLY A 21 24.87 8.82 -10.59
CA GLY A 21 24.15 9.34 -9.44
C GLY A 21 24.94 9.27 -8.14
N GLY A 22 26.23 9.63 -8.18
CA GLY A 22 27.09 9.71 -7.00
C GLY A 22 26.71 10.92 -6.13
N LYS A 23 25.88 10.70 -5.11
CA LYS A 23 25.58 11.68 -4.07
C LYS A 23 26.71 11.67 -3.03
N LYS A 24 27.64 12.62 -3.15
CA LYS A 24 28.66 12.94 -2.14
C LYS A 24 27.97 13.22 -0.79
N ARG A 25 28.26 12.39 0.21
CA ARG A 25 28.10 12.71 1.64
C ARG A 25 29.42 12.41 2.33
N THR A 26 30.16 13.46 2.64
CA THR A 26 31.34 13.53 3.52
C THR A 26 31.05 14.75 4.39
N LYS A 27 30.57 14.62 5.65
CA LYS A 27 31.22 14.15 6.90
C LYS A 27 32.40 15.03 7.29
N GLN A 28 32.22 15.78 8.39
CA GLN A 28 33.17 16.35 9.37
C GLN A 28 32.40 17.50 10.05
N GLU A 29 32.44 17.79 11.35
CA GLU A 29 33.35 17.40 12.43
C GLU A 29 32.68 17.93 13.72
N ALA A 30 32.62 17.12 14.79
CA ALA A 30 32.63 17.62 16.16
C ALA A 30 32.99 16.43 17.07
N SER A 31 34.15 16.58 17.68
CA SER A 31 34.82 15.62 18.57
C SER A 31 34.36 15.85 20.03
N PRO A 32 35.00 15.31 21.08
CA PRO A 32 34.40 14.32 21.97
C PRO A 32 34.21 14.83 23.41
N ASN A 33 33.37 14.17 24.19
CA ASN A 33 33.44 14.12 25.65
C ASN A 33 32.96 12.71 26.01
N SER A 34 33.87 11.82 26.38
CA SER A 34 34.27 11.55 27.76
C SER A 34 33.09 11.09 28.62
N GLU A 35 33.29 9.93 29.27
CA GLU A 35 32.88 9.63 30.64
C GLU A 35 32.06 8.34 30.81
N SER A 36 32.61 7.49 31.68
CA SER A 36 32.01 6.39 32.44
C SER A 36 32.18 4.96 31.90
N ASP A 37 33.31 4.40 32.32
CA ASP A 37 33.53 2.99 32.61
C ASP A 37 32.47 2.40 33.56
N GLN A 38 31.74 1.40 33.09
CA GLN A 38 31.14 0.35 33.92
C GLN A 38 31.27 -0.99 33.16
N PRO A 39 32.04 -1.97 33.66
CA PRO A 39 32.01 -3.31 33.10
C PRO A 39 30.76 -4.06 33.61
N GLU A 40 29.76 -4.19 32.74
CA GLU A 40 28.63 -5.08 32.99
C GLU A 40 29.09 -6.54 32.99
N LYS A 41 28.86 -7.14 34.15
CA LYS A 41 29.21 -8.47 34.59
C LYS A 41 28.29 -9.49 33.92
N TRP A 42 28.59 -9.91 32.70
CA TRP A 42 27.92 -11.05 32.06
C TRP A 42 28.69 -12.33 32.41
N GLN A 43 28.34 -12.98 33.52
CA GLN A 43 28.85 -14.31 33.81
C GLN A 43 27.83 -15.21 34.52
N VAL A 44 27.31 -16.13 33.71
CA VAL A 44 26.95 -17.54 34.02
C VAL A 44 25.84 -17.76 35.05
N MET A 45 24.65 -18.02 34.53
CA MET A 45 23.69 -18.95 35.14
C MET A 45 23.35 -20.00 34.07
N ALA A 46 24.14 -21.08 34.09
CA ALA A 46 23.75 -22.35 33.52
C ALA A 46 22.81 -23.08 34.50
N GLU A 47 22.03 -24.00 33.96
CA GLU A 47 21.29 -25.07 34.65
C GLU A 47 19.95 -24.66 35.31
N SER A 48 18.88 -24.85 34.55
CA SER A 48 17.64 -25.46 35.03
C SER A 48 16.85 -25.99 33.83
N SER A 49 17.04 -27.27 33.53
CA SER A 49 16.15 -28.05 32.64
C SER A 49 14.73 -28.04 33.19
N PRO A 50 13.71 -27.68 32.39
CA PRO A 50 12.37 -28.15 32.63
C PRO A 50 12.20 -29.54 32.01
N THR A 51 11.98 -30.50 32.89
CA THR A 51 11.51 -31.86 32.65
C THR A 51 10.42 -31.90 31.58
N ALA A 52 10.56 -32.86 30.66
CA ALA A 52 9.59 -33.20 29.63
C ALA A 52 8.20 -33.45 30.23
N ALA A 53 7.32 -32.45 30.14
CA ALA A 53 5.89 -32.62 30.26
C ALA A 53 5.33 -32.75 28.84
N GLU A 54 5.12 -34.00 28.46
CA GLU A 54 4.04 -34.51 27.61
C GLU A 54 3.15 -33.43 26.96
N MET A 55 3.63 -32.85 25.85
CA MET A 55 2.82 -32.03 24.96
C MET A 55 1.90 -32.95 24.15
N GLN A 56 0.65 -33.07 24.60
CA GLN A 56 -0.41 -33.61 23.77
C GLN A 56 -0.59 -32.73 22.52
N PRO A 57 -0.74 -33.32 21.31
CA PRO A 57 -1.05 -32.55 20.12
C PRO A 57 -2.48 -32.01 20.24
N CYS A 58 -2.62 -30.71 20.47
CA CYS A 58 -3.88 -30.01 20.24
C CYS A 58 -4.18 -30.04 18.74
N THR A 59 -4.90 -31.06 18.30
CA THR A 59 -5.63 -31.06 17.02
C THR A 59 -6.74 -30.02 17.11
N VAL A 60 -6.40 -28.77 16.81
CA VAL A 60 -7.41 -27.75 16.50
C VAL A 60 -7.95 -28.12 15.13
N ALA A 61 -9.12 -28.76 15.12
CA ALA A 61 -9.91 -28.98 13.92
C ALA A 61 -10.24 -27.61 13.33
N ALA A 62 -9.50 -27.23 12.29
CA ALA A 62 -9.82 -26.08 11.46
C ALA A 62 -11.16 -26.37 10.76
N ALA A 63 -12.24 -25.85 11.33
CA ALA A 63 -13.50 -25.76 10.63
C ALA A 63 -13.28 -24.92 9.36
N PRO A 64 -13.67 -25.41 8.16
CA PRO A 64 -13.57 -24.63 6.95
C PRO A 64 -14.58 -23.48 7.06
N TYR A 65 -14.09 -22.26 7.30
CA TYR A 65 -14.86 -21.05 7.06
C TYR A 65 -15.12 -20.98 5.55
N ALA A 66 -16.27 -21.50 5.14
CA ALA A 66 -16.82 -21.30 3.82
C ALA A 66 -17.08 -19.81 3.65
N VAL A 67 -16.19 -19.13 2.94
CA VAL A 67 -16.39 -17.76 2.46
C VAL A 67 -17.53 -17.83 1.44
N PRO A 68 -18.69 -17.17 1.68
CA PRO A 68 -19.75 -17.16 0.69
C PRO A 68 -19.30 -16.35 -0.54
N PRO A 69 -19.64 -16.79 -1.76
CA PRO A 69 -19.31 -16.06 -2.97
C PRO A 69 -20.12 -14.75 -3.03
N VAL A 70 -19.44 -13.63 -2.86
CA VAL A 70 -20.00 -12.30 -3.14
C VAL A 70 -20.10 -12.16 -4.67
N THR A 71 -21.26 -12.49 -5.21
CA THR A 71 -21.64 -12.13 -6.58
C THR A 71 -22.76 -11.10 -6.53
N GLN A 72 -22.40 -9.85 -6.21
CA GLN A 72 -23.28 -8.71 -6.47
C GLN A 72 -22.95 -8.14 -7.85
N SER A 73 -23.56 -8.73 -8.87
CA SER A 73 -23.74 -8.08 -10.18
C SER A 73 -24.91 -7.10 -10.06
N TYR A 74 -24.66 -5.91 -9.52
CA TYR A 74 -25.61 -4.81 -9.53
C TYR A 74 -25.52 -4.09 -10.89
N ASN A 75 -26.31 -4.55 -11.86
CA ASN A 75 -26.59 -3.79 -13.08
C ASN A 75 -27.52 -2.61 -12.72
N GLY A 76 -26.93 -1.55 -12.16
CA GLY A 76 -27.60 -0.27 -11.99
C GLY A 76 -27.67 0.46 -13.32
N GLN A 77 -28.72 0.20 -14.10
CA GLN A 77 -29.14 1.13 -15.15
C GLN A 77 -29.62 2.43 -14.48
N TYR A 78 -28.75 3.42 -14.47
CA TYR A 78 -29.10 4.80 -14.11
C TYR A 78 -30.04 5.36 -15.18
N TYR A 79 -31.35 5.32 -14.91
CA TYR A 79 -32.29 6.20 -15.60
C TYR A 79 -32.02 7.63 -15.14
N ALA A 80 -31.41 8.43 -16.01
CA ALA A 80 -31.30 9.87 -15.84
C ALA A 80 -32.72 10.48 -15.97
N PRO A 81 -33.25 11.17 -14.94
CA PRO A 81 -34.49 11.90 -15.10
C PRO A 81 -34.23 13.10 -16.01
N HIS A 82 -34.93 13.13 -17.15
CA HIS A 82 -34.98 14.25 -18.07
C HIS A 82 -35.62 15.45 -17.35
N LEU A 83 -34.79 16.26 -16.69
CA LEU A 83 -35.20 17.55 -16.14
C LEU A 83 -35.44 18.52 -17.31
N GLN A 84 -36.69 18.61 -17.74
CA GLN A 84 -37.16 19.70 -18.60
C GLN A 84 -37.11 21.00 -17.78
N PHE A 85 -36.12 21.84 -18.07
CA PHE A 85 -36.05 23.20 -17.57
C PHE A 85 -37.23 24.01 -18.12
N MET A 86 -38.27 24.20 -17.30
CA MET A 86 -39.26 25.24 -17.56
C MET A 86 -38.59 26.60 -17.33
N THR A 87 -38.23 27.27 -18.42
CA THR A 87 -37.85 28.68 -18.42
C THR A 87 -39.01 29.54 -17.93
N PRO A 88 -38.84 30.37 -16.88
CA PRO A 88 -39.88 31.29 -16.45
C PRO A 88 -40.02 32.42 -17.47
N HIS A 89 -41.20 32.50 -18.08
CA HIS A 89 -41.59 33.57 -18.99
C HIS A 89 -41.71 34.88 -18.20
N ARG A 90 -40.61 35.65 -18.14
CA ARG A 90 -40.60 37.01 -17.60
C ARG A 90 -41.47 37.89 -18.51
N GLN A 91 -42.65 38.25 -18.05
CA GLN A 91 -43.42 39.33 -18.68
C GLN A 91 -42.72 40.67 -18.40
N PRO A 92 -42.51 41.51 -19.43
CA PRO A 92 -41.99 42.85 -19.23
C PRO A 92 -43.03 43.73 -18.53
N ILE A 93 -42.62 44.36 -17.43
CA ILE A 93 -43.40 45.37 -16.72
C ILE A 93 -43.48 46.61 -17.62
N PRO A 94 -44.68 47.12 -17.98
CA PRO A 94 -44.80 48.35 -18.75
C PRO A 94 -44.54 49.56 -17.86
N THR A 95 -43.37 50.18 -18.01
CA THR A 95 -43.04 51.50 -17.45
C THR A 95 -43.66 52.59 -18.31
N ASN A 96 -44.96 52.83 -18.12
CA ASN A 96 -45.64 53.98 -18.73
C ASN A 96 -45.53 55.20 -17.80
N VAL A 97 -44.40 55.92 -17.92
CA VAL A 97 -44.19 57.22 -17.27
C VAL A 97 -44.96 58.26 -18.08
N SER A 98 -46.23 58.44 -17.76
CA SER A 98 -47.05 59.51 -18.31
C SER A 98 -46.61 60.84 -17.70
N LYS A 99 -45.97 61.70 -18.52
CA LYS A 99 -45.65 63.09 -18.20
C LYS A 99 -46.94 63.89 -18.16
N GLN A 100 -47.48 64.11 -16.96
CA GLN A 100 -48.63 64.99 -16.77
C GLN A 100 -48.16 66.45 -16.74
N VAL A 101 -48.64 67.20 -17.72
CA VAL A 101 -48.44 68.65 -17.89
C VAL A 101 -49.01 69.38 -16.67
N ARG A 102 -48.17 70.21 -16.04
CA ARG A 102 -48.48 71.03 -14.87
C ARG A 102 -49.01 72.38 -15.36
N THR A 103 -50.33 72.54 -15.39
CA THR A 103 -50.97 73.86 -15.50
C THR A 103 -51.06 74.49 -14.11
N GLU A 104 -50.38 75.62 -13.93
CA GLU A 104 -50.46 76.47 -12.76
C GLU A 104 -51.86 77.10 -12.67
N ASN A 105 -52.66 76.60 -11.72
CA ASN A 105 -53.81 77.32 -11.21
C ASN A 105 -53.58 77.54 -9.72
N GLN A 106 -53.22 78.78 -9.36
CA GLN A 106 -53.16 79.24 -7.97
C GLN A 106 -54.59 79.40 -7.44
N TYR A 107 -55.15 78.30 -6.92
CA TYR A 107 -56.28 78.34 -6.01
C TYR A 107 -55.74 78.25 -4.58
N TYR A 108 -56.15 79.18 -3.74
CA TYR A 108 -55.94 79.16 -2.29
C TYR A 108 -56.44 77.81 -1.74
N LEU A 109 -55.50 76.91 -1.44
CA LEU A 109 -55.76 75.64 -0.78
C LEU A 109 -56.02 75.92 0.71
N PRO A 110 -57.16 75.49 1.27
CA PRO A 110 -57.41 75.51 2.70
C PRO A 110 -56.29 74.76 3.42
N SER A 111 -55.86 75.25 4.59
CA SER A 111 -54.86 74.57 5.42
C SER A 111 -55.17 73.07 5.49
N PRO A 112 -54.20 72.20 5.15
CA PRO A 112 -54.43 70.76 5.14
C PRO A 112 -54.95 70.34 6.53
N PRO A 113 -56.00 69.52 6.60
CA PRO A 113 -56.48 69.00 7.87
C PRO A 113 -55.30 68.37 8.62
N PRO A 114 -55.21 68.53 9.95
CA PRO A 114 -54.14 67.92 10.73
C PRO A 114 -54.10 66.42 10.39
N PRO A 115 -52.92 65.86 10.10
CA PRO A 115 -52.83 64.45 9.74
C PRO A 115 -53.52 63.64 10.84
N PRO A 116 -54.33 62.63 10.51
CA PRO A 116 -54.91 61.76 11.53
C PRO A 116 -53.74 61.19 12.34
N THR A 117 -53.61 61.63 13.59
CA THR A 117 -52.51 61.31 14.50
C THR A 117 -52.56 59.87 15.01
N THR A 118 -53.62 59.16 14.66
CA THR A 118 -53.87 57.76 15.01
C THR A 118 -53.55 56.86 13.83
N THR A 119 -52.40 56.19 13.89
CA THR A 119 -52.04 55.08 13.01
C THR A 119 -53.18 54.05 13.05
N PRO A 120 -53.78 53.69 11.90
CA PRO A 120 -54.86 52.71 11.90
C PRO A 120 -54.34 51.32 12.32
N PRO A 121 -55.17 50.50 13.00
CA PRO A 121 -54.72 49.24 13.61
C PRO A 121 -54.08 48.26 12.63
N TRP A 122 -54.55 48.17 11.39
CA TRP A 122 -53.95 47.33 10.34
C TRP A 122 -52.49 47.71 10.03
N ALA A 123 -52.11 48.98 10.18
CA ALA A 123 -50.74 49.41 9.93
C ALA A 123 -49.79 48.96 11.06
N ALA A 124 -50.29 48.82 12.30
CA ALA A 124 -49.51 48.29 13.41
C ALA A 124 -49.16 46.80 13.21
N GLU A 125 -50.11 46.00 12.74
CA GLU A 125 -49.89 44.58 12.38
C GLU A 125 -48.84 44.44 11.28
N ILE A 126 -48.97 45.20 10.18
CA ILE A 126 -47.98 45.17 9.09
C ILE A 126 -46.58 45.56 9.58
N MET A 127 -46.46 46.56 10.45
CA MET A 127 -45.16 46.94 11.02
C MET A 127 -44.55 45.82 11.87
N GLN A 128 -45.38 45.05 12.58
CA GLN A 128 -44.92 43.90 13.36
C GLN A 128 -44.47 42.75 12.44
N ASP A 129 -45.21 42.47 11.37
CA ASP A 129 -44.84 41.47 10.37
C ASP A 129 -43.53 41.83 9.69
N ILE A 130 -43.35 43.09 9.28
CA ILE A 130 -42.09 43.57 8.68
C ILE A 130 -40.91 43.36 9.63
N LYS A 131 -41.08 43.63 10.93
CA LYS A 131 -40.04 43.37 11.94
C LYS A 131 -39.72 41.88 12.05
N SER A 132 -40.74 41.02 12.05
CA SER A 132 -40.59 39.57 12.09
C SER A 132 -39.89 39.03 10.84
N ILE A 133 -40.24 39.53 9.66
CA ILE A 133 -39.60 39.21 8.38
C ILE A 133 -38.13 39.61 8.43
N LYS A 134 -37.81 40.83 8.90
CA LYS A 134 -36.42 41.32 9.00
C LYS A 134 -35.57 40.40 9.89
N LEU A 135 -36.11 39.95 11.02
CA LEU A 135 -35.43 39.01 11.91
C LEU A 135 -35.17 37.66 11.21
N SER A 136 -36.17 37.15 10.49
CA SER A 136 -36.07 35.89 9.74
C SER A 136 -35.05 35.96 8.61
N VAL A 137 -35.01 37.07 7.85
CA VAL A 137 -33.99 37.31 6.82
C VAL A 137 -32.58 37.27 7.41
N SER A 138 -32.34 37.93 8.55
CA SER A 138 -31.03 37.86 9.21
C SER A 138 -30.65 36.46 9.71
N LYS A 139 -31.63 35.58 9.98
CA LYS A 139 -31.34 34.17 10.29
C LYS A 139 -30.98 33.38 9.02
N LEU A 140 -31.64 33.67 7.89
CA LEU A 140 -31.31 33.06 6.60
C LEU A 140 -29.86 33.39 6.18
N ASP A 141 -29.41 34.64 6.32
CA ASP A 141 -28.02 35.02 6.02
C ASP A 141 -26.99 34.21 6.83
N LYS A 142 -27.31 33.90 8.09
CA LYS A 142 -26.44 33.08 8.95
C LYS A 142 -26.43 31.62 8.51
N LEU A 143 -27.59 31.09 8.11
CA LEU A 143 -27.70 29.73 7.58
C LEU A 143 -26.97 29.59 6.26
N GLU A 144 -27.07 30.57 5.36
CA GLU A 144 -26.34 30.60 4.09
C GLU A 144 -24.82 30.52 4.31
N LYS A 145 -24.27 31.34 5.20
CA LYS A 145 -22.85 31.29 5.58
C LYS A 145 -22.44 29.95 6.19
N LEU A 146 -23.32 29.31 6.97
CA LEU A 146 -23.05 27.98 7.53
C LEU A 146 -23.05 26.92 6.44
N VAL A 147 -23.97 27.00 5.48
CA VAL A 147 -24.03 26.09 4.33
C VAL A 147 -22.78 26.22 3.47
N GLU A 148 -22.33 27.44 3.15
CA GLU A 148 -21.07 27.66 2.43
C GLU A 148 -19.87 27.04 3.16
N LYS A 149 -19.78 27.24 4.48
CA LYS A 149 -18.72 26.64 5.30
C LYS A 149 -18.79 25.11 5.32
N ILE A 150 -19.99 24.54 5.36
CA ILE A 150 -20.18 23.08 5.30
C ILE A 150 -19.74 22.56 3.93
N ASN A 151 -20.15 23.21 2.84
CA ASN A 151 -19.76 22.82 1.48
C ASN A 151 -18.24 22.83 1.29
N ALA A 152 -17.56 23.88 1.75
CA ALA A 152 -16.09 23.94 1.71
C ALA A 152 -15.42 22.81 2.51
N ARG A 153 -16.00 22.41 3.66
CA ARG A 153 -15.49 21.28 4.45
C ARG A 153 -15.74 19.94 3.75
N VAL A 154 -16.90 19.77 3.11
CA VAL A 154 -17.24 18.56 2.35
C VAL A 154 -16.29 18.39 1.17
N GLU A 155 -16.05 19.44 0.39
CA GLU A 155 -15.12 19.43 -0.75
C GLU A 155 -13.69 19.06 -0.30
N LYS A 156 -13.23 19.63 0.83
CA LYS A 156 -11.93 19.26 1.40
C LYS A 156 -11.87 17.78 1.78
N LEU A 157 -12.89 17.25 2.46
CA LEU A 157 -12.95 15.84 2.85
C LEU A 157 -12.99 14.91 1.64
N GLU A 158 -13.69 15.29 0.58
CA GLU A 158 -13.74 14.54 -0.68
C GLU A 158 -12.35 14.45 -1.33
N ASN A 159 -11.62 15.57 -1.38
CA ASN A 159 -10.25 15.59 -1.90
C ASN A 159 -9.28 14.79 -1.04
N ASP A 160 -9.39 14.90 0.30
CA ASP A 160 -8.59 14.09 1.23
C ASP A 160 -8.90 12.59 1.09
N SER A 161 -10.15 12.22 0.81
CA SER A 161 -10.54 10.84 0.53
C SER A 161 -9.90 10.33 -0.75
N LYS A 162 -10.03 11.07 -1.86
CA LYS A 162 -9.41 10.71 -3.15
C LYS A 162 -7.90 10.54 -3.03
N ALA A 163 -7.23 11.41 -2.27
CA ALA A 163 -5.80 11.32 -2.02
C ALA A 163 -5.42 10.06 -1.21
N LYS A 164 -6.26 9.63 -0.26
CA LYS A 164 -6.07 8.38 0.48
C LYS A 164 -6.30 7.16 -0.41
N ASP A 165 -7.30 7.19 -1.28
CA ASP A 165 -7.60 6.09 -2.20
C ASP A 165 -6.42 5.81 -3.14
N VAL A 166 -5.78 6.87 -3.67
CA VAL A 166 -4.55 6.74 -4.48
C VAL A 166 -3.44 6.07 -3.66
N LYS A 167 -3.18 6.55 -2.44
CA LYS A 167 -2.15 5.96 -1.57
C LYS A 167 -2.46 4.51 -1.20
N MET A 168 -3.73 4.17 -1.02
CA MET A 168 -4.16 2.79 -0.73
C MET A 168 -3.84 1.89 -1.93
N SER A 169 -4.15 2.34 -3.15
CA SER A 169 -3.82 1.60 -4.37
C SER A 169 -2.30 1.40 -4.54
N ASP A 170 -1.49 2.42 -4.24
CA ASP A 170 -0.03 2.31 -4.26
C ASP A 170 0.49 1.26 -3.25
N VAL A 171 -0.08 1.26 -2.04
CA VAL A 171 0.27 0.27 -1.00
C VAL A 171 -0.15 -1.14 -1.42
N GLU A 172 -1.34 -1.32 -1.98
CA GLU A 172 -1.80 -2.62 -2.50
C GLU A 172 -0.86 -3.16 -3.59
N ASN A 173 -0.44 -2.30 -4.52
CA ASN A 173 0.52 -2.68 -5.56
C ASN A 173 1.88 -3.07 -4.96
N ALA A 174 2.38 -2.32 -3.98
CA ALA A 174 3.63 -2.65 -3.29
C ALA A 174 3.55 -3.99 -2.54
N VAL A 175 2.41 -4.29 -1.91
CA VAL A 175 2.16 -5.57 -1.22
C VAL A 175 2.12 -6.74 -2.22
N GLN A 176 1.48 -6.56 -3.38
CA GLN A 176 1.46 -7.57 -4.43
C GLN A 176 2.87 -7.84 -4.97
N PHE A 177 3.65 -6.79 -5.23
CA PHE A 177 5.04 -6.91 -5.66
C PHE A 177 5.89 -7.67 -4.63
N ALA A 178 5.86 -7.25 -3.36
CA ALA A 178 6.61 -7.93 -2.30
C ALA A 178 6.21 -9.40 -2.14
N SER A 179 4.92 -9.71 -2.29
CA SER A 179 4.41 -11.08 -2.23
C SER A 179 4.95 -11.94 -3.38
N SER A 180 5.10 -11.38 -4.59
CA SER A 180 5.72 -12.08 -5.71
C SER A 180 7.22 -12.37 -5.47
N GLU A 181 7.97 -11.41 -4.93
CA GLU A 181 9.39 -11.63 -4.58
C GLU A 181 9.57 -12.68 -3.47
N ILE A 182 8.65 -12.73 -2.49
CA ILE A 182 8.67 -13.75 -1.44
C ILE A 182 8.44 -15.15 -2.04
N GLU A 183 7.51 -15.31 -2.98
CA GLU A 183 7.28 -16.63 -3.59
C GLU A 183 8.46 -17.06 -4.48
N ASP A 184 9.07 -16.12 -5.22
CA ASP A 184 10.27 -16.37 -6.01
C ASP A 184 11.47 -16.80 -5.14
N THR A 185 11.71 -16.09 -4.03
CA THR A 185 12.80 -16.44 -3.10
C THR A 185 12.55 -17.78 -2.43
N LYS A 186 11.32 -18.08 -2.04
CA LYS A 186 10.91 -19.39 -1.50
C LYS A 186 11.14 -20.52 -2.51
N ASN A 187 10.88 -20.30 -3.79
CA ASN A 187 11.16 -21.29 -4.83
C ASN A 187 12.67 -21.53 -5.00
N LYS A 188 13.49 -20.47 -5.02
CA LYS A 188 14.96 -20.58 -5.04
C LYS A 188 15.51 -21.32 -3.82
N ILE A 189 14.93 -21.11 -2.63
CA ILE A 189 15.31 -21.84 -1.41
C ILE A 189 14.97 -23.33 -1.55
N LYS A 190 13.83 -23.69 -2.14
CA LYS A 190 13.48 -25.10 -2.38
C LYS A 190 14.42 -25.76 -3.38
N GLU A 191 14.77 -25.07 -4.45
CA GLU A 191 15.72 -25.55 -5.47
C GLU A 191 17.11 -25.79 -4.85
N THR A 192 17.68 -24.78 -4.20
CA THR A 192 18.99 -24.90 -3.51
C THR A 192 18.98 -25.97 -2.42
N SER A 193 17.88 -26.12 -1.68
CA SER A 193 17.73 -27.22 -0.70
C SER A 193 17.78 -28.59 -1.36
N SER A 194 17.22 -28.73 -2.57
CA SER A 194 17.23 -29.98 -3.33
C SER A 194 18.62 -30.28 -3.87
N GLU A 195 19.34 -29.26 -4.37
CA GLU A 195 20.74 -29.37 -4.79
C GLU A 195 21.65 -29.80 -3.64
N ILE A 196 21.50 -29.20 -2.45
CA ILE A 196 22.25 -29.57 -1.24
C ILE A 196 22.04 -31.04 -0.89
N LYS A 197 20.81 -31.57 -1.00
CA LYS A 197 20.54 -32.99 -0.77
C LYS A 197 21.26 -33.88 -1.77
N VAL A 198 21.27 -33.51 -3.05
CA VAL A 198 22.01 -34.25 -4.09
C VAL A 198 23.51 -34.28 -3.79
N ILE A 199 24.10 -33.13 -3.46
CA ILE A 199 25.53 -33.02 -3.11
C ILE A 199 25.84 -33.83 -1.85
N THR A 200 24.96 -33.82 -0.85
CA THR A 200 25.14 -34.58 0.39
C THR A 200 25.17 -36.08 0.13
N ASN A 201 24.28 -36.57 -0.74
CA ASN A 201 24.26 -37.97 -1.13
C ASN A 201 25.52 -38.35 -1.90
N GLN A 202 25.93 -37.54 -2.88
CA GLN A 202 27.19 -37.76 -3.63
C GLN A 202 28.41 -37.80 -2.71
N TYR A 203 28.48 -36.91 -1.72
CA TYR A 203 29.55 -36.93 -0.72
C TYR A 203 29.55 -38.22 0.10
N SER A 204 28.37 -38.72 0.49
CA SER A 204 28.24 -40.02 1.18
C SER A 204 28.75 -41.16 0.31
N ASP A 205 28.39 -41.20 -0.97
CA ASP A 205 28.82 -42.23 -1.93
C ASP A 205 30.34 -42.20 -2.20
N ILE A 206 30.92 -41.00 -2.26
CA ILE A 206 32.38 -40.84 -2.36
C ILE A 206 33.06 -41.35 -1.09
N LYS A 207 32.50 -41.05 0.09
CA LYS A 207 33.05 -41.48 1.37
C LYS A 207 33.05 -43.00 1.52
N THR A 208 31.98 -43.69 1.10
CA THR A 208 31.93 -45.16 1.10
C THR A 208 32.92 -45.74 0.11
N SER A 209 32.97 -45.21 -1.12
CA SER A 209 33.94 -45.63 -2.14
C SER A 209 35.39 -45.47 -1.68
N LEU A 210 35.72 -44.37 -0.98
CA LEU A 210 37.04 -44.14 -0.41
C LEU A 210 37.39 -45.17 0.67
N SER A 211 36.41 -45.52 1.52
CA SER A 211 36.58 -46.58 2.52
C SER A 211 36.88 -47.93 1.87
N ASP A 212 36.17 -48.28 0.80
CA ASP A 212 36.36 -49.54 0.06
C ASP A 212 37.71 -49.59 -0.67
N ILE A 213 38.19 -48.45 -1.20
CA ILE A 213 39.52 -48.37 -1.80
C ILE A 213 40.60 -48.54 -0.73
N LYS A 214 40.40 -47.97 0.46
CA LYS A 214 41.34 -48.10 1.57
C LYS A 214 41.47 -49.56 2.00
N THR A 215 40.36 -50.27 2.22
CA THR A 215 40.39 -51.69 2.60
C THR A 215 41.07 -52.55 1.54
N LYS A 216 40.80 -52.32 0.25
CA LYS A 216 41.50 -53.01 -0.85
C LYS A 216 43.00 -52.72 -0.88
N THR A 217 43.41 -51.50 -0.54
CA THR A 217 44.82 -51.12 -0.46
C THR A 217 45.51 -51.88 0.66
N ASP A 218 44.90 -51.92 1.85
CA ASP A 218 45.41 -52.66 3.01
C ASP A 218 45.53 -54.17 2.70
N GLU A 219 44.56 -54.76 1.99
CA GLU A 219 44.60 -56.16 1.55
C GLU A 219 45.73 -56.44 0.55
N LEU A 220 45.98 -55.54 -0.41
CA LEU A 220 47.06 -55.67 -1.38
C LEU A 220 48.44 -55.53 -0.72
N GLU A 221 48.57 -54.61 0.24
CA GLU A 221 49.78 -54.47 1.04
C GLU A 221 50.08 -55.76 1.83
N ALA A 222 49.07 -56.33 2.49
CA ALA A 222 49.22 -57.60 3.20
C ALA A 222 49.63 -58.76 2.28
N LYS A 223 49.05 -58.86 1.08
CA LYS A 223 49.42 -59.86 0.07
C LYS A 223 50.85 -59.66 -0.43
N THR A 224 51.27 -58.41 -0.63
CA THR A 224 52.63 -58.07 -1.06
C THR A 224 53.64 -58.50 0.01
N ASN A 225 53.38 -58.20 1.28
CA ASN A 225 54.22 -58.59 2.40
C ASN A 225 54.31 -60.13 2.57
N ASP A 226 53.21 -60.87 2.35
CA ASP A 226 53.22 -62.34 2.37
C ASP A 226 54.07 -62.91 1.22
N LEU A 227 53.92 -62.38 0.01
CA LEU A 227 54.72 -62.80 -1.15
C LEU A 227 56.22 -62.52 -0.96
N GLU A 228 56.57 -61.34 -0.45
CA GLU A 228 57.95 -60.99 -0.12
C GLU A 228 58.53 -61.96 0.94
N SER A 229 57.74 -62.25 1.98
CA SER A 229 58.12 -63.22 3.02
C SER A 229 58.33 -64.63 2.46
N ARG A 230 57.49 -65.07 1.51
CA ARG A 230 57.67 -66.37 0.82
C ARG A 230 58.92 -66.38 -0.05
N SER A 231 59.13 -65.33 -0.84
CA SER A 231 60.33 -65.19 -1.69
C SER A 231 61.61 -65.23 -0.87
N MET A 232 61.67 -64.53 0.27
CA MET A 232 62.82 -64.60 1.18
C MET A 232 63.05 -66.02 1.72
N ARG A 233 61.98 -66.73 2.12
CA ARG A 233 62.09 -68.12 2.57
C ARG A 233 62.59 -69.07 1.47
N GLU A 234 62.10 -68.90 0.25
CA GLU A 234 62.52 -69.71 -0.91
C GLU A 234 63.99 -69.47 -1.27
N ASN A 235 64.46 -68.22 -1.24
CA ASN A 235 65.87 -67.88 -1.46
C ASN A 235 66.81 -68.51 -0.41
N LEU A 236 66.33 -68.69 0.84
CA LEU A 236 67.10 -69.38 1.88
C LEU A 236 67.14 -70.91 1.70
N LEU A 237 66.11 -71.50 1.10
CA LEU A 237 66.03 -72.94 0.85
C LEU A 237 66.89 -73.38 -0.35
N TRP A 238 67.06 -72.51 -1.35
CA TRP A 238 67.80 -72.79 -2.58
C TRP A 238 68.78 -71.67 -2.93
N PRO A 239 69.90 -71.53 -2.21
CA PRO A 239 70.91 -70.53 -2.53
C PRO A 239 71.50 -70.84 -3.92
N GLN A 240 71.33 -69.92 -4.88
CA GLN A 240 71.98 -69.98 -6.19
C GLN A 240 73.48 -69.74 -6.10
#